data_AF-S4PZN4-F1
#
_entry.id   AF-S4PZN4-F1
#
_cell.length_a   1.000
_cell.length_b   1.000
_cell.length_c   1.000
_cell.angle_alpha   90.00
_cell.angle_beta   90.00
_cell.angle_gamma   90.00
#
_symmetry.space_group_name_H-M   'P 1'
#
loop_
_entity.id
_entity.type
_entity.pdbx_description
1 polymer ?
#
loop_
_entity_poly.entity_id
_entity_poly.type
_entity_poly.pdbx_seq_one_letter_code
_entity_poly.pdbx_strand_id
1 'polypeptide(L)' 'MQEEHRKAIQSNFTSLVEQTDLDLMVSSLYEKGVFSEQMIEPYKDTSKEVRNRKRQLYLDVMRRGPEAFGHLLDSLSEAG' A
#
# COMPACT_ATOMS: atom_id res chain seq x y z
N MET A 1 -4.46 -2.50 12.26
CA MET A 1 -5.55 -1.90 11.50
C MET A 1 -6.76 -1.69 12.39
N GLN A 2 -7.13 -0.43 12.60
CA GLN A 2 -8.39 -0.04 13.26
C GLN A 2 -9.38 0.51 12.23
N GLU A 3 -10.65 0.65 12.59
CA GLU A 3 -11.69 1.16 11.67
C GLU A 3 -11.40 2.60 11.22
N GLU A 4 -10.89 3.44 12.11
CA GLU A 4 -10.45 4.80 11.78
C GLU A 4 -9.32 4.83 10.74
N HIS A 5 -8.37 3.89 10.81
CA HIS A 5 -7.29 3.75 9.83
C HIS A 5 -7.84 3.37 8.45
N ARG A 6 -8.81 2.45 8.41
CA ARG A 6 -9.49 2.05 7.16
C ARG A 6 -10.22 3.23 6.55
N LYS A 7 -10.97 3.99 7.36
CA LYS A 7 -11.66 5.20 6.92
C LYS A 7 -10.69 6.24 6.38
N ALA A 8 -9.55 6.47 7.04
CA ALA A 8 -8.53 7.39 6.55
C ALA A 8 -8.00 6.98 5.17
N ILE A 9 -7.70 5.69 4.95
CA ILE A 9 -7.27 5.18 3.64
C ILE A 9 -8.38 5.35 2.60
N GLN A 10 -9.63 5.00 2.94
CA GLN A 10 -10.77 5.10 2.02
C GLN A 10 -11.08 6.54 1.62
N SER A 11 -11.06 7.49 2.56
CA SER A 11 -11.31 8.91 2.30
C SER A 11 -10.25 9.55 1.40
N ASN A 12 -9.01 9.04 1.43
CA ASN A 12 -7.90 9.55 0.61
C ASN A 12 -7.58 8.64 -0.59
N PHE A 13 -8.39 7.61 -0.85
CA PHE A 13 -8.05 6.50 -1.74
C PHE A 13 -7.71 6.94 -3.17
N THR A 14 -8.45 7.91 -3.71
CA THR A 14 -8.20 8.45 -5.06
C THR A 14 -6.81 9.08 -5.16
N SER A 15 -6.48 9.98 -4.22
CA SER A 15 -5.18 10.67 -4.18
C SER A 15 -4.03 9.69 -3.98
N LEU A 16 -4.22 8.73 -3.06
CA LEU A 16 -3.27 7.65 -2.83
C LEU A 16 -2.99 6.83 -4.11
N VAL A 17 -4.03 6.44 -4.85
CA VAL A 17 -3.86 5.70 -6.11
C VAL A 17 -3.19 6.54 -7.20
N GLU A 18 -3.44 7.84 -7.26
CA GLU A 18 -2.90 8.72 -8.30
C GLU A 18 -1.43 9.05 -8.05
N GLN A 19 -1.06 9.36 -6.82
CA GLN A 19 0.25 9.95 -6.48
C GLN A 19 1.31 8.91 -6.11
N THR A 20 0.92 7.72 -5.64
CA THR A 20 1.89 6.73 -5.17
C THR A 20 2.74 6.14 -6.28
N ASP A 21 4.06 6.15 -6.13
CA ASP A 21 4.93 5.26 -6.88
C ASP A 21 4.74 3.82 -6.38
N LEU A 22 4.35 2.91 -7.28
CA LEU A 22 4.01 1.53 -6.90
C LEU A 22 5.26 0.75 -6.46
N ASP A 23 6.37 0.89 -7.17
CA ASP A 23 7.56 0.08 -6.93
C ASP A 23 8.24 0.51 -5.63
N LEU A 24 8.30 1.82 -5.37
CA LEU A 24 8.80 2.37 -4.11
C LEU A 24 7.92 1.93 -2.92
N MET A 25 6.59 2.07 -3.04
CA MET A 25 5.68 1.74 -1.94
C MET A 25 5.66 0.25 -1.62
N VAL A 26 5.68 -0.62 -2.64
CA VAL A 26 5.73 -2.08 -2.46
C VAL A 26 7.03 -2.49 -1.76
N SER A 27 8.17 -1.90 -2.17
CA SER A 27 9.47 -2.18 -1.56
C SER A 27 9.51 -1.71 -0.10
N SER A 28 9.07 -0.49 0.20
CA SER A 28 9.05 0.04 1.57
C SER A 28 8.13 -0.78 2.50
N LEU A 29 6.93 -1.14 2.03
CA LEU A 29 6.01 -1.97 2.81
C LEU A 29 6.51 -3.41 3.00
N TYR A 30 7.31 -3.94 2.07
CA TYR A 30 8.00 -5.22 2.25
C TYR A 30 9.11 -5.12 3.30
N GLU A 31 9.97 -4.10 3.22
CA GLU A 31 11.06 -3.87 4.16
C GLU A 31 10.56 -3.63 5.60
N LYS A 32 9.41 -2.96 5.74
CA LYS A 32 8.72 -2.75 7.03
C LYS A 32 7.87 -3.96 7.47
N GLY A 33 7.91 -5.08 6.77
CA GLY A 33 7.24 -6.33 7.15
C GLY A 33 5.72 -6.33 7.01
N VAL A 34 5.14 -5.36 6.30
CA VAL A 34 3.68 -5.30 6.03
C VAL A 34 3.27 -6.37 5.00
N PHE A 35 4.15 -6.66 4.05
CA PHE A 35 4.00 -7.73 3.07
C PHE A 35 5.17 -8.71 3.12
N SER A 36 4.92 -9.99 2.82
CA SER A 36 5.98 -10.95 2.53
C SER A 36 6.35 -10.92 1.05
N GLU A 37 7.46 -11.58 0.68
CA GLU A 37 7.90 -11.70 -0.72
C GLU A 37 6.78 -12.24 -1.63
N GLN A 38 6.11 -13.32 -1.21
CA GLN A 38 4.99 -13.91 -1.96
C GLN A 38 3.81 -12.94 -2.11
N MET A 39 3.60 -12.03 -1.16
CA MET A 39 2.51 -11.05 -1.22
C MET A 39 2.82 -9.89 -2.17
N ILE A 40 4.09 -9.62 -2.47
CA ILE A 40 4.47 -8.53 -3.39
C ILE A 40 4.57 -8.97 -4.85
N GLU A 41 4.71 -10.27 -5.12
CA GLU A 41 4.75 -10.84 -6.47
C GLU A 41 3.61 -10.33 -7.39
N PRO A 42 2.34 -10.25 -6.95
CA PRO A 42 1.25 -9.75 -7.79
C PRO A 42 1.41 -8.29 -8.26
N TYR A 43 2.20 -7.47 -7.56
CA TYR A 43 2.42 -6.07 -7.94
C TYR A 43 3.48 -5.92 -9.04
N LYS A 44 4.34 -6.94 -9.23
CA LYS A 44 5.35 -6.99 -10.30
C LYS A 44 4.77 -7.38 -11.67
N ASP A 45 3.52 -7.85 -11.70
CA ASP A 45 2.82 -8.26 -12.92
C ASP A 45 2.49 -7.05 -13.83
N THR A 46 3.39 -6.77 -14.78
CA THR A 46 3.26 -5.64 -15.71
C THR A 46 2.19 -5.83 -16.79
N SER A 47 1.59 -7.03 -16.89
CA SER A 47 0.43 -7.25 -17.77
C SER A 47 -0.83 -6.53 -17.27
N LYS A 48 -0.87 -6.16 -15.98
CA LYS A 48 -1.96 -5.41 -15.37
C LYS A 48 -1.70 -3.91 -15.36
N GLU A 49 -2.76 -3.14 -15.58
CA GLU A 49 -2.74 -1.69 -15.47
C GLU A 49 -2.18 -1.26 -14.10
N VAL A 50 -1.21 -0.35 -14.11
CA VAL A 50 -0.54 0.14 -12.89
C VAL A 50 -1.56 0.69 -11.89
N ARG A 51 -2.59 1.43 -12.36
CA ARG A 51 -3.64 1.97 -11.51
C ARG A 51 -4.38 0.88 -10.73
N ASN A 52 -4.68 -0.25 -11.37
CA ASN A 52 -5.37 -1.37 -10.73
C ASN A 52 -4.48 -2.04 -9.68
N ARG A 53 -3.17 -2.16 -9.95
CA ARG A 53 -2.20 -2.66 -8.96
C ARG A 53 -2.07 -1.74 -7.75
N LYS A 54 -2.04 -0.42 -7.94
CA LYS A 54 -2.08 0.57 -6.83
C LYS A 54 -3.36 0.46 -6.00
N ARG A 55 -4.53 0.32 -6.64
CA ARG A 55 -5.80 0.09 -5.92
C ARG A 55 -5.74 -1.17 -5.07
N GLN A 56 -5.24 -2.26 -5.65
CA GLN A 56 -5.09 -3.54 -4.98
C GLN A 56 -4.16 -3.42 -3.76
N LEU A 57 -3.04 -2.73 -3.89
CA LEU A 57 -2.11 -2.47 -2.80
C LEU A 57 -2.82 -1.88 -1.56
N TYR A 58 -3.56 -0.78 -1.74
CA TYR A 58 -4.26 -0.12 -0.64
C TYR A 58 -5.39 -0.96 -0.02
N LEU A 59 -6.09 -1.75 -0.85
CA LEU A 59 -7.08 -2.71 -0.35
C LEU A 59 -6.41 -3.81 0.50
N ASP A 60 -5.23 -4.28 0.09
CA ASP A 60 -4.49 -5.30 0.81
C ASP A 60 -3.84 -4.77 2.08
N VAL A 61 -3.31 -3.54 2.09
CA VAL A 61 -2.79 -2.88 3.30
C VAL A 61 -3.87 -2.83 4.38
N MET A 62 -5.11 -2.46 4.02
CA MET A 62 -6.23 -2.48 4.95
C MET A 62 -6.50 -3.86 5.56
N ARG A 63 -6.05 -4.97 4.95
CA ARG A 63 -6.24 -6.32 5.49
C ARG A 63 -5.07 -6.80 6.37
N ARG A 64 -4.03 -5.97 6.55
CA ARG A 64 -2.84 -6.32 7.34
C ARG A 64 -2.99 -5.98 8.82
N GLY A 65 -1.97 -6.36 9.59
CA GLY A 65 -1.95 -6.35 11.06
C GLY A 65 -2.12 -4.97 11.73
N PRO A 66 -2.09 -4.92 13.08
CA PRO A 66 -2.20 -3.70 13.88
C PRO A 66 -1.35 -2.53 13.35
N GLU A 67 -0.09 -2.81 13.03
CA GLU A 67 0.98 -1.85 12.73
C GLU A 67 1.02 -1.37 11.28
N ALA A 68 0.31 -2.04 10.36
CA ALA A 68 0.40 -1.76 8.92
C ALA A 68 0.03 -0.32 8.53
N PHE A 69 -0.85 0.32 9.31
CA PHE A 69 -1.20 1.73 9.07
C PHE A 69 -0.05 2.68 9.42
N GLY A 70 0.65 2.44 10.54
CA GLY A 70 1.81 3.24 10.92
C GLY A 70 2.92 3.12 9.87
N HIS A 71 3.26 1.90 9.47
CA HIS A 71 4.23 1.67 8.40
C HIS A 71 3.81 2.27 7.05
N LEU A 72 2.52 2.31 6.73
CA LEU A 72 2.02 3.00 5.55
C LEU A 72 2.29 4.51 5.63
N LEU A 73 2.04 5.15 6.79
CA LEU A 73 2.32 6.57 6.98
C LEU A 73 3.81 6.89 6.90
N ASP A 74 4.66 6.05 7.48
CA ASP A 74 6.11 6.18 7.37
C ASP A 74 6.54 6.11 5.89
N SER A 75 6.05 5.11 5.16
CA SER A 75 6.37 4.89 3.74
C SER A 75 5.91 6.05 2.86
N LEU A 76 4.73 6.62 3.13
CA LEU A 76 4.20 7.79 2.44
C LEU A 76 5.04 9.03 2.73
N SER A 77 5.48 9.22 3.98
CA SER A 77 6.30 10.36 4.39
C SER A 77 7.72 10.29 3.81
N GLU A 78 8.29 9.07 3.71
CA GLU A 78 9.59 8.81 3.08
C GLU A 78 9.56 9.03 1.55
N ALA A 79 8.40 8.81 0.92
CA ALA A 79 8.24 8.94 -0.53
C ALA A 79 8.09 10.39 -1.04
N GLY A 80 7.84 11.37 -0.14
CA GLY A 80 7.78 12.80 -0.47
C GLY A 80 6.37 13.35 -0.65
#